data_AF-A0AA41AXT6-F1
#
_entry.id   AF-A0AA41AXT6-F1
#
_cell.length_a   1.000
_cell.length_b   1.000
_cell.length_c   1.000
_cell.angle_alpha   90.00
_cell.angle_beta   90.00
_cell.angle_gamma   90.00
#
_symmetry.space_group_name_H-M   'P 1'
#
loop_
_entity.id
_entity.type
_entity.pdbx_description
1 polymer ?
#
loop_
_entity_poly.entity_id
_entity_poly.type
_entity_poly.pdbx_seq_one_letter_code
_entity_poly.pdbx_strand_id
1 'polypeptide(L)' 'MSHGTTFPLPPELRRRAVRMVAEVRDDYPNETAVLQAVADMLGIGSREMLRN' A
#
# COMPACT_ATOMS: atom_id res chain seq x y z
N MET A 1 19.74 2.23 16.71
CA MET A 1 19.40 1.37 15.56
C MET A 1 17.91 1.50 15.31
N SER A 2 17.53 2.00 14.14
CA SER A 2 16.20 2.48 13.81
C SER A 2 15.16 1.37 13.60
N HIS A 3 14.03 1.55 14.28
CA HIS A 3 12.64 1.16 14.00
C HIS A 3 12.33 -0.25 13.44
N GLY A 4 11.88 -1.13 14.34
CA GLY A 4 11.15 -2.35 14.00
C GLY A 4 9.88 -2.45 14.83
N THR A 5 8.96 -1.50 14.68
CA THR A 5 7.62 -1.66 15.24
C THR A 5 6.71 -2.15 14.14
N THR A 6 6.45 -3.46 14.16
CA THR A 6 5.37 -4.13 13.43
C THR A 6 4.04 -3.55 13.91
N PHE A 7 3.69 -2.36 13.45
CA PHE A 7 2.32 -1.88 13.57
C PHE A 7 1.57 -2.41 12.36
N PRO A 8 0.45 -3.13 12.53
CA PRO A 8 -0.45 -3.38 11.41
C PRO A 8 -0.77 -2.02 10.79
N LEU A 9 -0.70 -1.93 9.45
CA LEU A 9 -1.10 -0.75 8.69
C LEU A 9 -2.27 -0.07 9.40
N PRO A 10 -2.07 1.16 9.95
CA PRO A 10 -3.12 1.85 10.68
C PRO A 10 -4.40 1.83 9.86
N PRO A 11 -5.58 1.61 10.46
CA PRO A 11 -6.83 1.48 9.71
C PRO A 11 -7.14 2.71 8.85
N GLU A 12 -6.55 3.85 9.17
CA GLU A 12 -6.56 5.08 8.37
C GLU A 12 -5.72 4.95 7.09
N LEU A 13 -4.49 4.44 7.19
CA LEU A 13 -3.65 4.10 6.05
C LEU A 13 -4.28 3.03 5.17
N ARG A 14 -4.89 2.00 5.77
CA ARG A 14 -5.60 0.96 5.03
C ARG A 14 -6.80 1.53 4.25
N ARG A 15 -7.62 2.38 4.88
CA ARG A 15 -8.74 3.04 4.19
C ARG A 15 -8.27 3.99 3.09
N ARG A 16 -7.17 4.69 3.32
CA ARG A 16 -6.54 5.55 2.30
C ARG A 16 -6.04 4.73 1.12
N ALA A 17 -5.33 3.64 1.38
CA ALA A 17 -4.85 2.70 0.37
C ALA A 17 -6.00 2.12 -0.45
N VAL A 18 -7.06 1.61 0.19
CA VAL A 18 -8.23 1.04 -0.51
C VAL A 18 -8.91 2.07 -1.41
N ARG A 19 -9.04 3.32 -0.96
CA ARG A 19 -9.62 4.39 -1.79
C ARG A 19 -8.73 4.70 -2.99
N MET A 20 -7.41 4.80 -2.78
CA MET A 20 -6.46 5.07 -3.86
C MET A 20 -6.38 3.92 -4.88
N VAL A 21 -6.43 2.66 -4.41
CA VAL A 21 -6.52 1.47 -5.25
C VAL A 21 -7.75 1.56 -6.14
N ALA A 22 -8.92 1.92 -5.61
CA ALA A 22 -10.14 2.04 -6.41
C ALA A 22 -10.04 3.13 -7.49
N GLU A 23 -9.40 4.27 -7.18
CA GLU A 23 -9.23 5.39 -8.11
C GLU A 23 -8.27 5.05 -9.26
N VAL A 24 -7.19 4.31 -8.98
CA VAL A 24 -6.16 4.00 -9.99
C VAL A 24 -6.34 2.61 -10.62
N ARG A 25 -7.25 1.77 -10.12
CA ARG A 25 -7.45 0.39 -10.63
C ARG A 25 -7.79 0.33 -12.11
N ASP A 26 -8.46 1.35 -12.64
CA ASP A 26 -8.81 1.42 -14.07
C ASP A 26 -7.60 1.83 -14.95
N ASP A 27 -6.60 2.50 -14.34
CA ASP A 27 -5.41 3.02 -15.03
C ASP A 27 -4.32 1.95 -15.22
N TYR A 28 -4.39 0.85 -14.46
CA TYR A 28 -3.39 -0.21 -14.49
C TYR A 28 -3.96 -1.55 -14.97
N PRO A 29 -3.19 -2.32 -15.77
CA PRO A 29 -3.65 -3.58 -16.34
C PRO A 29 -3.70 -4.74 -15.34
N ASN A 30 -3.13 -4.59 -14.14
CA ASN A 30 -3.10 -5.64 -13.12
C ASN A 30 -3.10 -5.09 -11.69
N GLU A 31 -3.66 -5.86 -10.77
CA GLU A 31 -3.79 -5.47 -9.35
C GLU A 31 -2.44 -5.31 -8.66
N THR A 32 -1.40 -6.07 -9.05
CA THR A 32 -0.06 -5.94 -8.48
C THR A 32 0.58 -4.59 -8.79
N ALA A 33 0.35 -4.04 -9.98
CA ALA A 33 0.82 -2.71 -10.38
C ALA A 33 0.07 -1.62 -9.60
N VAL A 34 -1.25 -1.78 -9.43
CA VAL A 34 -2.08 -0.89 -8.60
C VAL A 34 -1.56 -0.86 -7.16
N LEU A 35 -1.33 -2.04 -6.56
CA LEU A 35 -0.84 -2.17 -5.20
C LEU A 35 0.56 -1.56 -5.04
N GLN A 36 1.47 -1.78 -5.99
CA GLN A 36 2.80 -1.18 -5.96
C GLN A 36 2.75 0.34 -6.08
N ALA A 37 1.94 0.90 -6.98
CA ALA A 37 1.80 2.33 -7.14
C ALA A 37 1.24 3.00 -5.88
N VAL A 38 0.24 2.38 -5.24
CA VAL A 38 -0.33 2.89 -3.98
C VAL A 38 0.64 2.74 -2.81
N ALA A 39 1.41 1.64 -2.76
CA ALA A 39 2.44 1.43 -1.77
C ALA A 39 3.54 2.51 -1.86
N ASP A 40 4.01 2.80 -3.07
CA ASP A 40 4.96 3.87 -3.35
C ASP A 40 4.40 5.25 -2.98
N MET A 41 3.15 5.54 -3.35
CA MET A 41 2.48 6.81 -3.04
C MET A 41 2.24 7.03 -1.54
N LEU A 42 2.15 5.94 -0.76
CA LEU A 42 2.05 6.00 0.70
C LEU A 42 3.42 5.94 1.39
N GLY A 43 4.52 5.77 0.65
CA GLY A 43 5.86 5.57 1.20
C GLY A 43 6.02 4.26 1.96
N ILE A 44 5.11 3.30 1.76
CA ILE A 44 5.13 1.98 2.38
C ILE A 44 5.84 1.09 1.38
N GLY A 45 7.13 0.85 1.60
CA GLY A 45 7.92 0.02 0.71
C GLY A 45 7.19 -1.30 0.44
N SER A 46 7.08 -1.70 -0.83
CA SER A 46 6.32 -2.88 -1.31
C SER A 46 6.50 -4.15 -0.45
N ARG A 47 7.66 -4.31 0.19
CA ARG A 47 7.98 -5.39 1.15
C ARG A 47 7.07 -5.45 2.38
N GLU A 48 6.52 -4.32 2.83
CA GLU A 48 5.64 -4.24 4.00
C GLU A 48 4.21 -4.69 3.66
N MET A 49 3.75 -4.47 2.42
CA MET A 49 2.47 -4.98 1.92
C MET A 49 2.53 -6.46 1.52
N LEU A 50 3.69 -6.94 1.08
CA LEU A 50 3.93 -8.34 0.70
C LEU A 50 4.13 -9.28 1.90
N ARG A 51 4.14 -8.76 3.13
CA ARG A 51 4.31 -9.56 4.37
C ARG A 51 2.93 -9.99 4.91
N ASN A 52 2.21 -10.79 4.15
CA ASN A 52 1.08 -11.58 4.64
C ASN A 52 1.42 -13.06 4.56
#